data_AF-A0A0D8HEV3-F1
#
_entry.id   AF-A0A0D8HEV3-F1
#
_cell.length_a   1.000
_cell.length_b   1.000
_cell.length_c   1.000
_cell.angle_alpha   90.00
_cell.angle_beta   90.00
_cell.angle_gamma   90.00
#
_symmetry.space_group_name_H-M   'P 1'
#
loop_
_entity.id
_entity.type
_entity.pdbx_description
1 polymer ?
#
loop_
_entity_poly.entity_id
_entity_poly.type
_entity_poly.pdbx_seq_one_letter_code
_entity_poly.pdbx_strand_id
1 'polypeptide(L)'
;MLGKVSQLLSYTPYMLYTVLLWEVNLEFIESWLYDLDQNSYEQVIAALELLIDRGPQLGRPLVDTVKASRHKNMKELRQGSRGRSELRILFAFDLERNAVLLVAEDKSRSWKKWYEVNIPVADNLLDEHIGKQKRRNLMTKNLEHMLAGRPVNREVVEEHKKRMLTEVRSYRLRELREASDVTQVELASRLNVSQNRVSRIEHGDIERTQLDTLRKYVEAFGGELRVEVEIGDERFLIA
;
A
#
# COMPACT_ATOMS: atom_id res chain seq x y z
N MET A 1 -2.83 35.46 45.60
CA MET A 1 -2.78 35.66 44.12
C MET A 1 -1.82 34.66 43.50
N LEU A 2 -2.26 33.42 43.32
CA LEU A 2 -1.53 32.38 42.60
C LEU A 2 -2.53 31.75 41.63
N GLY A 3 -2.75 32.43 40.51
CA GLY A 3 -3.75 32.07 39.52
C GLY A 3 -3.08 31.68 38.20
N LYS A 4 -3.35 30.44 37.77
CA LYS A 4 -3.36 29.97 36.38
C LYS A 4 -2.04 30.00 35.60
N VAL A 5 -1.16 29.03 35.86
CA VAL A 5 -0.30 28.44 34.80
C VAL A 5 -0.10 26.94 35.08
N SER A 6 -1.12 26.12 34.90
CA SER A 6 -0.97 24.65 34.95
C SER A 6 -2.14 23.89 34.32
N GLN A 7 -2.68 24.37 33.20
CA GLN A 7 -3.64 23.61 32.38
C GLN A 7 -3.33 23.84 30.90
N LEU A 8 -2.27 23.22 30.40
CA LEU A 8 -1.99 23.17 28.96
C LEU A 8 -1.03 22.03 28.57
N LEU A 9 -1.08 20.89 29.28
CA LEU A 9 -0.31 19.69 28.93
C LEU A 9 -1.13 18.41 29.16
N SER A 10 -2.31 18.35 28.54
CA SER A 10 -2.97 17.07 28.25
C SER A 10 -3.36 17.04 26.77
N TYR A 11 -2.39 17.31 25.89
CA TYR A 11 -2.50 16.93 24.50
C TYR A 11 -2.35 15.40 24.45
N THR A 12 -3.45 14.72 24.19
CA THR A 12 -3.49 13.27 24.04
C THR A 12 -2.56 12.84 22.90
N PRO A 13 -1.77 11.75 23.06
CA PRO A 13 -0.88 11.26 22.01
C PRO A 13 -1.60 10.96 20.68
N TYR A 14 -2.90 10.70 20.71
CA TYR A 14 -3.73 10.52 19.51
C TYR A 14 -3.70 11.69 18.53
N MET A 15 -3.66 12.95 19.00
CA MET A 15 -3.64 14.12 18.11
C MET A 15 -2.36 14.22 17.28
N LEU A 16 -1.22 13.73 17.78
CA LEU A 16 0.03 13.71 17.02
C LEU A 16 0.04 12.61 15.95
N TYR A 17 -0.62 11.47 16.20
CA TYR A 17 -0.74 10.38 15.22
C TYR A 17 -1.67 10.74 14.06
N THR A 18 -2.80 11.42 14.32
CA THR A 18 -3.75 11.82 13.28
C THR A 18 -3.15 12.79 12.26
N VAL A 19 -2.17 13.61 12.66
CA VAL A 19 -1.54 14.62 11.77
C VAL A 19 -0.41 14.03 10.90
N LEU A 20 0.04 12.80 11.17
CA LEU A 20 1.19 12.18 10.50
C LEU A 20 0.84 11.09 9.49
N LEU A 21 -0.39 10.57 9.51
CA LEU A 21 -0.83 9.50 8.62
C LEU A 21 -1.24 10.05 7.24
N TRP A 22 -1.12 9.20 6.22
CA TRP A 22 -1.72 9.50 4.91
C TRP A 22 -3.21 9.20 4.95
N GLU A 23 -4.00 9.98 4.23
CA GLU A 23 -5.41 9.70 4.01
C GLU A 23 -5.65 9.17 2.60
N VAL A 24 -6.82 8.57 2.38
CA VAL A 24 -7.29 8.18 1.04
C VAL A 24 -8.55 8.98 0.71
N ASN A 25 -8.57 9.65 -0.42
CA ASN A 25 -9.74 10.31 -0.99
C ASN A 25 -10.39 9.38 -2.02
N LEU A 26 -11.61 8.94 -1.72
CA LEU A 26 -12.38 7.96 -2.49
C LEU A 26 -13.50 8.61 -3.32
N GLU A 27 -13.60 9.95 -3.36
CA GLU A 27 -14.69 10.70 -4.01
C GLU A 27 -15.03 10.18 -5.41
N PHE A 28 -14.02 9.87 -6.23
CA PHE A 28 -14.20 9.49 -7.63
C PHE A 28 -14.45 8.00 -7.86
N ILE A 29 -14.19 7.14 -6.87
CA ILE A 29 -14.29 5.68 -7.03
C ILE A 29 -15.27 5.02 -6.06
N GLU A 30 -15.95 5.79 -5.20
CA GLU A 30 -16.84 5.26 -4.17
C GLU A 30 -17.93 4.37 -4.76
N SER A 31 -18.62 4.79 -5.82
CA SER A 31 -19.66 3.97 -6.45
C SER A 31 -19.12 2.63 -6.93
N TRP A 32 -17.93 2.64 -7.54
CA TRP A 32 -17.25 1.42 -7.96
C TRP A 32 -16.91 0.51 -6.77
N LEU A 33 -16.49 1.09 -5.64
CA LEU A 33 -16.24 0.33 -4.42
C LEU A 33 -17.52 -0.33 -3.87
N TYR A 34 -18.70 0.28 -4.04
CA TYR A 34 -19.98 -0.33 -3.67
C TYR A 34 -20.41 -1.48 -4.61
N ASP A 35 -19.98 -1.45 -5.87
CA ASP A 35 -20.35 -2.45 -6.87
C ASP A 35 -19.48 -3.73 -6.80
N LEU A 36 -18.34 -3.68 -6.11
CA LEU A 36 -17.46 -4.85 -5.94
C LEU A 36 -18.15 -5.97 -5.14
N ASP A 37 -17.80 -7.23 -5.46
CA ASP A 37 -18.08 -8.35 -4.56
C ASP A 37 -17.31 -8.18 -3.24
N GLN A 38 -17.79 -8.84 -2.18
CA GLN A 38 -17.27 -8.62 -0.84
C GLN A 38 -15.77 -8.92 -0.71
N ASN A 39 -15.29 -9.99 -1.34
CA ASN A 39 -13.87 -10.37 -1.25
C ASN A 39 -13.00 -9.38 -2.03
N SER A 40 -13.42 -8.96 -3.23
CA SER A 40 -12.70 -7.93 -3.98
C SER A 40 -12.67 -6.59 -3.24
N TYR A 41 -13.79 -6.20 -2.64
CA TYR A 41 -13.88 -5.00 -1.80
C TYR A 41 -12.91 -5.06 -0.62
N GLU A 42 -12.93 -6.14 0.17
CA GLU A 42 -12.02 -6.36 1.30
C GLU A 42 -10.55 -6.37 0.87
N GLN A 43 -10.26 -6.89 -0.32
CA GLN A 43 -8.92 -6.83 -0.92
C GLN A 43 -8.51 -5.40 -1.27
N VAL A 44 -9.41 -4.56 -1.79
CA VAL A 44 -9.11 -3.14 -2.03
C VAL A 44 -8.87 -2.41 -0.71
N ILE A 45 -9.71 -2.65 0.29
CA ILE A 45 -9.59 -2.02 1.62
C ILE A 45 -8.24 -2.35 2.25
N ALA A 46 -7.79 -3.61 2.15
CA ALA A 46 -6.44 -4.01 2.59
C ALA A 46 -5.33 -3.18 1.92
N ALA A 47 -5.42 -2.93 0.62
CA ALA A 47 -4.43 -2.14 -0.10
C ALA A 47 -4.49 -0.64 0.26
N LEU A 48 -5.70 -0.10 0.49
CA LEU A 48 -5.90 1.29 0.94
C LEU A 48 -5.33 1.51 2.35
N GLU A 49 -5.50 0.56 3.27
CA GLU A 49 -4.86 0.63 4.60
C GLU A 49 -3.34 0.64 4.49
N LEU A 50 -2.76 -0.18 3.61
CA LEU A 50 -1.31 -0.16 3.37
C LEU A 50 -0.85 1.17 2.76
N LEU A 51 -1.66 1.81 1.91
CA LEU A 51 -1.39 3.15 1.39
C LEU A 51 -1.43 4.21 2.50
N ILE A 52 -2.37 4.14 3.43
CA ILE A 52 -2.44 5.03 4.61
C ILE A 52 -1.19 4.87 5.47
N ASP A 53 -0.80 3.62 5.75
CA ASP A 53 0.33 3.31 6.62
C ASP A 53 1.69 3.71 6.03
N ARG A 54 1.87 3.53 4.71
CA ARG A 54 3.17 3.67 4.03
C ARG A 54 3.29 4.91 3.16
N GLY A 55 2.18 5.46 2.71
CA GLY A 55 2.14 6.57 1.77
C GLY A 55 2.97 6.31 0.50
N PRO A 56 3.72 7.32 0.02
CA PRO A 56 4.58 7.22 -1.16
C PRO A 56 5.67 6.15 -1.10
N GLN A 57 5.97 5.61 0.09
CA GLN A 57 6.95 4.53 0.26
C GLN A 57 6.36 3.15 -0.05
N LEU A 58 5.05 3.04 -0.27
CA LEU A 58 4.45 1.86 -0.87
C LEU A 58 4.84 1.82 -2.35
N GLY A 59 5.72 0.88 -2.69
CA GLY A 59 6.23 0.68 -4.05
C GLY A 59 5.79 -0.64 -4.65
N ARG A 60 6.59 -1.13 -5.59
CA ARG A 60 6.32 -2.39 -6.27
C ARG A 60 6.36 -3.58 -5.29
N PRO A 61 5.57 -4.64 -5.57
CA PRO A 61 4.74 -4.84 -6.75
C PRO A 61 3.34 -4.22 -6.64
N LEU A 62 2.94 -3.70 -5.48
CA LEU A 62 1.58 -3.19 -5.23
C LEU A 62 1.34 -1.83 -5.88
N VAL A 63 2.35 -0.96 -5.89
CA VAL A 63 2.25 0.37 -6.49
C VAL A 63 3.29 0.53 -7.58
N ASP A 64 2.90 1.15 -8.69
CA ASP A 64 3.82 1.54 -9.75
C ASP A 64 3.55 2.95 -10.26
N THR A 65 4.49 3.50 -11.04
CA THR A 65 4.37 4.84 -11.63
C THR A 65 3.78 4.77 -13.04
N VAL A 66 2.79 5.61 -13.31
CA VAL A 66 2.10 5.68 -14.60
C VAL A 66 2.82 6.71 -15.49
N LYS A 67 3.82 6.25 -16.24
CA LYS A 67 4.72 7.13 -17.01
C LYS A 67 4.05 7.91 -18.15
N ALA A 68 2.91 7.44 -18.65
CA ALA A 68 2.20 8.07 -19.76
C ALA A 68 1.28 9.23 -19.32
N SER A 69 1.07 9.41 -18.02
CA SER A 69 0.31 10.53 -17.47
C SER A 69 1.07 11.84 -17.64
N ARG A 70 0.34 12.96 -17.79
CA ARG A 70 0.94 14.31 -17.72
C ARG A 70 1.41 14.68 -16.31
N HIS A 71 0.89 14.00 -15.29
CA HIS A 71 1.20 14.21 -13.87
C HIS A 71 2.28 13.22 -13.41
N LYS A 72 3.46 13.75 -13.04
CA LYS A 72 4.61 12.92 -12.64
C LYS A 72 4.37 12.06 -11.39
N ASN A 73 3.42 12.48 -10.55
CA ASN A 73 3.01 11.77 -9.33
C ASN A 73 1.85 10.78 -9.56
N MET A 74 1.40 10.56 -10.81
CA MET A 74 0.39 9.55 -11.11
C MET A 74 0.94 8.14 -10.86
N LYS A 75 0.17 7.37 -10.10
CA LYS A 75 0.47 6.00 -9.67
C LYS A 75 -0.66 5.07 -10.08
N GLU A 76 -0.34 3.78 -10.05
CA GLU A 76 -1.33 2.72 -10.14
C GLU A 76 -1.20 1.79 -8.94
N LEU A 77 -2.34 1.44 -8.35
CA LEU A 77 -2.46 0.40 -7.35
C LEU A 77 -2.85 -0.91 -8.07
N ARG A 78 -2.04 -1.94 -7.86
CA ARG A 78 -2.12 -3.24 -8.51
C ARG A 78 -2.51 -4.29 -7.48
N GLN A 79 -3.82 -4.49 -7.29
CA GLN A 79 -4.34 -5.52 -6.39
C GLN A 79 -4.95 -6.66 -7.20
N GLY A 80 -4.30 -7.81 -7.18
CA GLY A 80 -4.77 -9.00 -7.89
C GLY A 80 -3.71 -10.07 -8.01
N SER A 81 -4.01 -11.28 -7.53
CA SER A 81 -3.22 -12.46 -7.89
C SER A 81 -3.58 -12.86 -9.32
N ARG A 82 -2.57 -13.24 -10.12
CA ARG A 82 -2.77 -13.82 -11.47
C ARG A 82 -3.91 -14.84 -11.42
N GLY A 83 -4.99 -14.57 -12.15
CA GLY A 83 -6.08 -15.54 -12.39
C GLY A 83 -7.33 -15.46 -11.50
N ARG A 84 -7.43 -14.56 -10.51
CA ARG A 84 -8.70 -14.37 -9.73
C ARG A 84 -9.41 -13.07 -10.16
N SER A 85 -8.90 -11.92 -9.74
CA SER A 85 -9.30 -10.58 -10.15
C SER A 85 -8.05 -9.74 -10.35
N GLU A 86 -7.99 -8.93 -11.40
CA GLU A 86 -6.90 -7.97 -11.62
C GLU A 86 -7.53 -6.58 -11.56
N LEU A 87 -7.56 -6.02 -10.36
CA LEU A 87 -8.06 -4.69 -10.12
C LEU A 87 -6.92 -3.69 -10.33
N ARG A 88 -7.21 -2.57 -10.97
CA ARG A 88 -6.29 -1.44 -11.12
C ARG A 88 -6.99 -0.17 -10.68
N ILE A 89 -6.28 0.62 -9.89
CA ILE A 89 -6.73 1.96 -9.51
C ILE A 89 -5.65 2.96 -9.88
N LEU A 90 -5.96 3.93 -10.73
CA LEU A 90 -5.12 5.10 -10.97
C LEU A 90 -5.35 6.09 -9.84
N PHE A 91 -4.27 6.60 -9.27
CA PHE A 91 -4.31 7.51 -8.13
C PHE A 91 -3.09 8.42 -8.12
N ALA A 92 -3.12 9.48 -7.31
CA ALA A 92 -1.96 10.32 -7.08
C ALA A 92 -1.87 10.76 -5.61
N PHE A 93 -0.65 10.96 -5.13
CA PHE A 93 -0.42 11.60 -3.83
C PHE A 93 -0.39 13.12 -3.99
N ASP A 94 -1.18 13.83 -3.19
CA ASP A 94 -1.18 15.30 -3.16
C ASP A 94 -0.25 15.86 -2.07
N LEU A 95 -0.20 17.20 -1.99
CA LEU A 95 0.64 17.91 -1.01
C LEU A 95 0.06 17.92 0.42
N GLU A 96 -1.21 17.53 0.57
CA GLU A 96 -1.95 17.50 1.84
C GLU A 96 -1.98 16.10 2.46
N ARG A 97 -1.13 15.19 1.97
CA ARG A 97 -1.04 13.79 2.42
C ARG A 97 -2.26 12.94 2.08
N ASN A 98 -2.97 13.23 1.00
CA ASN A 98 -3.99 12.35 0.47
C ASN A 98 -3.43 11.52 -0.69
N ALA A 99 -3.69 10.22 -0.68
CA ALA A 99 -3.81 9.43 -1.89
C ALA A 99 -5.20 9.69 -2.49
N VAL A 100 -5.27 10.35 -3.64
CA VAL A 100 -6.51 10.64 -4.35
C VAL A 100 -6.75 9.55 -5.38
N LEU A 101 -7.77 8.72 -5.14
CA LEU A 101 -8.11 7.59 -5.99
C LEU A 101 -9.04 8.08 -7.09
N LEU A 102 -8.61 7.99 -8.35
CA LEU A 102 -9.19 8.74 -9.46
C LEU A 102 -10.06 7.86 -10.37
N VAL A 103 -9.52 6.71 -10.78
CA VAL A 103 -10.20 5.79 -11.70
C VAL A 103 -9.89 4.37 -11.28
N ALA A 104 -10.91 3.52 -11.21
CA ALA A 104 -10.78 2.13 -10.85
C ALA A 104 -11.54 1.23 -11.81
N GLU A 105 -11.00 0.05 -12.11
CA GLU A 105 -11.71 -0.94 -12.91
C GLU A 105 -11.26 -2.37 -12.58
N ASP A 106 -12.17 -3.33 -12.79
CA ASP A 106 -11.88 -4.76 -12.76
C ASP A 106 -11.75 -5.30 -14.18
N LYS A 107 -10.56 -5.83 -14.51
CA LYS A 107 -10.37 -6.81 -15.59
C LYS A 107 -10.93 -6.40 -16.97
N SER A 108 -10.22 -5.51 -17.66
CA SER A 108 -10.34 -5.40 -19.11
C SER A 108 -9.47 -6.47 -19.80
N ARG A 109 -10.00 -7.11 -20.84
CA ARG A 109 -9.24 -8.03 -21.72
C ARG A 109 -8.11 -7.33 -22.52
N SER A 110 -7.85 -6.03 -22.29
CA SER A 110 -6.76 -5.29 -22.91
C SER A 110 -6.36 -4.08 -22.04
N TRP A 111 -5.42 -4.30 -21.12
CA TRP A 111 -4.85 -3.24 -20.27
C TRP A 111 -4.33 -2.06 -21.09
N LYS A 112 -3.80 -2.29 -22.29
CA LYS A 112 -3.33 -1.22 -23.18
C LYS A 112 -4.46 -0.23 -23.51
N LYS A 113 -5.60 -0.74 -23.97
CA LYS A 113 -6.76 0.09 -24.30
C LYS A 113 -7.31 0.78 -23.05
N TRP A 114 -7.31 0.08 -21.93
CA TRP A 114 -7.73 0.65 -20.65
C TRP A 114 -6.87 1.85 -20.26
N TYR A 115 -5.54 1.75 -20.34
CA TYR A 115 -4.63 2.87 -20.06
C TYR A 115 -4.82 4.03 -21.03
N GLU A 116 -4.94 3.76 -22.34
CA GLU A 116 -5.17 4.79 -23.36
C GLU A 116 -6.43 5.61 -23.08
N VAL A 117 -7.47 4.98 -22.52
CA VAL A 117 -8.74 5.64 -22.18
C VAL A 117 -8.68 6.31 -20.80
N ASN A 118 -8.19 5.60 -19.79
CA ASN A 118 -8.36 6.01 -18.39
C ASN A 118 -7.26 6.91 -17.85
N ILE A 119 -6.06 6.94 -18.45
CA ILE A 119 -5.02 7.90 -18.05
C ILE A 119 -5.47 9.35 -18.29
N PRO A 120 -5.99 9.74 -19.48
CA PRO A 120 -6.52 11.09 -19.68
C PRO A 120 -7.67 11.45 -18.72
N VAL A 121 -8.54 10.49 -18.40
CA VAL A 121 -9.63 10.69 -17.43
C VAL A 121 -9.08 10.94 -16.03
N ALA A 122 -8.17 10.08 -15.55
CA ALA A 122 -7.53 10.25 -14.25
C ALA A 122 -6.79 11.59 -14.16
N ASP A 123 -6.09 11.99 -15.21
CA ASP A 123 -5.40 13.26 -15.22
C ASP A 123 -6.36 14.46 -15.11
N ASN A 124 -7.53 14.41 -15.76
CA ASN A 124 -8.54 15.47 -15.67
C ASN A 124 -9.15 15.55 -14.27
N LEU A 125 -9.44 14.40 -13.65
CA LEU A 125 -9.94 14.33 -12.28
C LEU A 125 -8.91 14.87 -11.27
N LEU A 126 -7.62 14.62 -11.51
CA LEU A 126 -6.56 15.17 -10.68
C LEU A 126 -6.43 16.69 -10.84
N ASP A 127 -6.57 17.22 -12.05
CA ASP A 127 -6.61 18.67 -12.29
C ASP A 127 -7.81 19.33 -11.56
N GLU A 128 -8.97 18.67 -11.58
CA GLU A 128 -10.16 19.11 -10.84
C GLU A 128 -9.90 19.13 -9.32
N HIS A 129 -9.33 18.06 -8.77
CA HIS A 129 -8.98 17.98 -7.34
C HIS A 129 -8.02 19.08 -6.91
N ILE A 130 -6.92 19.28 -7.65
CA ILE A 130 -5.93 20.33 -7.39
C ILE A 130 -6.58 21.73 -7.47
N GLY A 131 -7.54 21.93 -8.38
CA GLY A 131 -8.33 23.15 -8.48
C GLY A 131 -9.25 23.39 -7.27
N LYS A 132 -9.87 22.34 -6.73
CA LYS A 132 -10.73 22.39 -5.53
C LYS A 132 -9.95 22.68 -4.24
N GLN A 133 -8.76 22.08 -4.06
CA GLN A 133 -7.90 22.27 -2.88
C GLN A 133 -7.57 23.74 -2.61
N LYS A 134 -7.37 24.53 -3.67
CA LYS A 134 -7.09 25.98 -3.54
C LYS A 134 -8.26 26.79 -2.98
N ARG A 135 -9.47 26.23 -2.85
CA ARG A 135 -10.71 26.99 -2.60
C ARG A 135 -11.38 26.75 -1.24
N ARG A 136 -11.27 25.60 -0.55
CA ARG A 136 -11.62 25.41 0.90
C ARG A 136 -11.44 23.96 1.42
N ASN A 137 -11.13 23.84 2.72
CA ASN A 137 -11.35 22.66 3.60
C ASN A 137 -12.77 22.08 3.44
N LEU A 138 -12.92 20.83 3.00
CA LEU A 138 -14.20 20.12 3.08
C LEU A 138 -13.97 18.62 3.38
N MET A 139 -14.93 18.06 4.13
CA MET A 139 -15.06 16.64 4.46
C MET A 139 -15.01 15.77 3.21
N THR A 140 -13.86 15.16 2.97
CA THR A 140 -13.60 14.25 1.87
C THR A 140 -14.24 12.88 2.15
N LYS A 141 -14.78 12.21 1.12
CA LYS A 141 -15.18 10.80 1.23
C LYS A 141 -13.93 9.96 1.43
N ASN A 142 -13.62 9.68 2.68
CA ASN A 142 -12.42 8.95 3.10
C ASN A 142 -12.75 7.50 3.49
N LEU A 143 -11.73 6.75 3.88
CA LEU A 143 -11.90 5.34 4.24
C LEU A 143 -12.86 5.14 5.42
N GLU A 144 -12.85 6.03 6.41
CA GLU A 144 -13.74 5.95 7.56
C GLU A 144 -15.21 6.04 7.14
N HIS A 145 -15.54 7.01 6.28
CA HIS A 145 -16.87 7.14 5.73
C HIS A 145 -17.30 5.89 4.95
N MET A 146 -16.41 5.36 4.10
CA MET A 146 -16.67 4.15 3.33
C MET A 146 -16.95 2.94 4.22
N LEU A 147 -16.15 2.74 5.28
CA LEU A 147 -16.31 1.63 6.22
C LEU A 147 -17.55 1.74 7.09
N ALA A 148 -18.00 2.96 7.41
CA ALA A 148 -19.26 3.19 8.10
C ALA A 148 -20.47 2.80 7.24
N GLY A 149 -20.42 3.04 5.93
CA GLY A 149 -21.50 2.70 4.99
C GLY A 149 -21.44 1.26 4.46
N ARG A 150 -20.24 0.66 4.38
CA ARG A 150 -20.01 -0.71 3.92
C ARG A 150 -18.89 -1.37 4.76
N PRO A 151 -19.25 -2.05 5.87
CA PRO A 151 -18.26 -2.67 6.74
C PRO A 151 -17.55 -3.84 6.06
N VAL A 152 -16.38 -4.18 6.59
CA VAL A 152 -15.53 -5.30 6.15
C VAL A 152 -15.35 -6.32 7.25
N ASN A 153 -15.06 -7.56 6.87
CA ASN A 153 -14.50 -8.53 7.80
C ASN A 153 -13.02 -8.21 8.05
N ARG A 154 -12.68 -7.78 9.27
CA ARG A 154 -11.31 -7.43 9.67
C ARG A 154 -10.32 -8.59 9.52
N GLU A 155 -10.76 -9.83 9.76
CA GLU A 155 -9.87 -11.00 9.63
C GLU A 155 -9.43 -11.18 8.17
N VAL A 156 -10.38 -11.10 7.23
CA VAL A 156 -10.10 -11.22 5.79
C VAL A 156 -9.22 -10.08 5.29
N VAL A 157 -9.47 -8.85 5.73
CA VAL A 157 -8.62 -7.69 5.39
C VAL A 157 -7.19 -7.90 5.88
N GLU A 158 -7.00 -8.36 7.12
CA GLU A 158 -5.67 -8.64 7.66
C GLU A 158 -4.97 -9.80 6.95
N GLU A 159 -5.69 -10.83 6.51
CA GLU A 159 -5.14 -11.89 5.66
C GLU A 159 -4.66 -11.35 4.30
N HIS A 160 -5.45 -10.50 3.66
CA HIS A 160 -5.07 -9.82 2.42
C HIS A 160 -3.84 -8.92 2.62
N LYS A 161 -3.79 -8.12 3.69
CA LYS A 161 -2.61 -7.30 4.03
C LYS A 161 -1.38 -8.16 4.23
N LYS A 162 -1.48 -9.24 4.99
CA LYS A 162 -0.37 -10.18 5.19
C LYS A 162 0.12 -10.76 3.87
N ARG A 163 -0.79 -11.16 2.96
CA ARG A 163 -0.41 -11.67 1.63
C ARG A 163 0.32 -10.61 0.81
N MET A 164 -0.24 -9.41 0.71
CA MET A 164 0.35 -8.27 -0.01
C MET A 164 1.73 -7.89 0.54
N LEU A 165 1.88 -7.85 1.86
CA LEU A 165 3.16 -7.57 2.50
C LEU A 165 4.20 -8.67 2.22
N THR A 166 3.79 -9.95 2.17
CA THR A 166 4.70 -11.02 1.74
C THR A 166 5.16 -10.80 0.30
N GLU A 167 4.26 -10.45 -0.61
CA GLU A 167 4.61 -10.16 -2.01
C GLU A 167 5.59 -8.98 -2.12
N VAL A 168 5.35 -7.87 -1.39
CA VAL A 168 6.26 -6.73 -1.31
C VAL A 168 7.64 -7.12 -0.80
N ARG A 169 7.71 -7.91 0.27
CA ARG A 169 8.98 -8.37 0.85
C ARG A 169 9.77 -9.23 -0.14
N SER A 170 9.08 -10.14 -0.82
CA SER A 170 9.67 -11.05 -1.80
C SER A 170 10.22 -10.30 -3.01
N TYR A 171 9.48 -9.29 -3.49
CA TYR A 171 9.93 -8.39 -4.54
C TYR A 171 11.16 -7.59 -4.11
N ARG A 172 11.19 -7.05 -2.89
CA ARG A 172 12.36 -6.32 -2.36
C ARG A 172 13.62 -7.18 -2.30
N LEU A 173 13.52 -8.43 -1.85
CA LEU A 173 14.67 -9.35 -1.84
C LEU A 173 15.23 -9.57 -3.25
N ARG A 174 14.35 -9.69 -4.24
CA ARG A 174 14.73 -9.77 -5.64
C ARG A 174 15.44 -8.50 -6.11
N GLU A 175 14.90 -7.32 -5.80
CA GLU A 175 15.54 -6.04 -6.15
C GLU A 175 16.93 -5.91 -5.54
N LEU A 176 17.10 -6.28 -4.27
CA LEU A 176 18.42 -6.27 -3.60
C LEU A 176 19.42 -7.20 -4.28
N ARG A 177 18.97 -8.40 -4.65
CA ARG A 177 19.80 -9.35 -5.40
C ARG A 177 20.22 -8.76 -6.76
N GLU A 178 19.27 -8.19 -7.49
CA GLU A 178 19.53 -7.58 -8.81
C GLU A 178 20.46 -6.36 -8.70
N ALA A 179 20.28 -5.52 -7.67
CA ALA A 179 21.15 -4.37 -7.40
C ALA A 179 22.59 -4.77 -6.99
N SER A 180 22.77 -6.00 -6.50
CA SER A 180 24.09 -6.56 -6.16
C SER A 180 24.74 -7.28 -7.35
N ASP A 181 24.16 -7.24 -8.54
CA ASP A 181 24.59 -7.97 -9.75
C ASP A 181 24.75 -9.50 -9.54
N VAL A 182 23.95 -10.09 -8.63
CA VAL A 182 23.99 -11.52 -8.32
C VAL A 182 22.84 -12.24 -9.02
N THR A 183 23.12 -13.35 -9.71
CA THR A 183 22.07 -14.20 -10.28
C THR A 183 21.40 -15.08 -9.22
N GLN A 184 20.20 -15.58 -9.48
CA GLN A 184 19.55 -16.54 -8.57
C GLN A 184 20.37 -17.82 -8.38
N VAL A 185 21.14 -18.23 -9.40
CA VAL A 185 22.01 -19.41 -9.34
C VAL A 185 23.18 -19.16 -8.39
N GLU A 186 23.86 -18.01 -8.52
CA GLU A 186 24.97 -17.64 -7.64
C GLU A 186 24.51 -17.43 -6.19
N LEU A 187 23.37 -16.78 -5.98
CA LEU A 187 22.79 -16.63 -4.63
C LEU A 187 22.48 -18.00 -4.02
N ALA A 188 21.90 -18.92 -4.80
CA ALA A 188 21.61 -20.28 -4.36
C ALA A 188 22.89 -21.03 -3.94
N SER A 189 23.97 -20.90 -4.72
CA SER A 189 25.28 -21.45 -4.37
C SER A 189 25.83 -20.87 -3.06
N ARG A 190 25.75 -19.54 -2.86
CA ARG A 190 26.21 -18.88 -1.62
C ARG A 190 25.41 -19.33 -0.39
N LEU A 191 24.11 -19.55 -0.56
CA LEU A 191 23.19 -19.97 0.50
C LEU A 191 23.17 -21.50 0.72
N ASN A 192 23.87 -22.28 -0.10
CA ASN A 192 23.80 -23.74 -0.13
C ASN A 192 22.35 -24.27 -0.23
N VAL A 193 21.56 -23.68 -1.13
CA VAL A 193 20.19 -24.11 -1.45
C VAL A 193 20.03 -24.30 -2.96
N SER A 194 18.88 -24.83 -3.40
CA SER A 194 18.57 -24.90 -4.83
C SER A 194 18.16 -23.53 -5.39
N GLN A 195 18.44 -23.28 -6.68
CA GLN A 195 17.94 -22.08 -7.37
C GLN A 195 16.39 -22.00 -7.33
N ASN A 196 15.70 -23.15 -7.36
CA ASN A 196 14.25 -23.21 -7.19
C ASN A 196 13.81 -22.66 -5.81
N ARG A 197 14.54 -23.00 -4.73
CA ARG A 197 14.26 -22.45 -3.38
C ARG A 197 14.37 -20.92 -3.38
N VAL A 198 15.41 -20.36 -4.00
CA VAL A 198 15.59 -18.90 -4.14
C VAL A 198 14.46 -18.28 -4.95
N SER A 199 14.11 -18.89 -6.09
CA SER A 199 13.00 -18.42 -6.92
C SER A 199 11.68 -18.42 -6.14
N ARG A 200 11.35 -19.49 -5.41
CA ARG A 200 10.14 -19.56 -4.57
C ARG A 200 10.12 -18.47 -3.50
N ILE A 201 11.26 -18.21 -2.86
CA ILE A 201 11.37 -17.11 -1.88
C ILE A 201 11.08 -15.77 -2.54
N GLU A 202 11.69 -15.47 -3.70
CA GLU A 202 11.49 -14.21 -4.43
C GLU A 202 10.08 -14.07 -5.04
N HIS A 203 9.34 -15.16 -5.21
CA HIS A 203 7.94 -15.17 -5.65
C HIS A 203 6.92 -15.21 -4.50
N GLY A 204 7.37 -15.21 -3.23
CA GLY A 204 6.50 -15.21 -2.06
C GLY A 204 5.99 -16.58 -1.60
N ASP A 205 6.50 -17.67 -2.19
CA ASP A 205 6.21 -19.06 -1.79
C ASP A 205 7.07 -19.51 -0.60
N ILE A 206 7.12 -18.69 0.45
CA ILE A 206 7.88 -18.94 1.68
C ILE A 206 6.99 -19.69 2.68
N GLU A 207 7.53 -20.75 3.28
CA GLU A 207 6.98 -21.33 4.51
C GLU A 207 7.12 -20.30 5.65
N ARG A 208 6.02 -19.56 5.91
CA ARG A 208 5.90 -18.49 6.90
C ARG A 208 6.23 -18.90 8.34
N THR A 209 6.27 -20.20 8.60
CA THR A 209 6.13 -20.81 9.91
C THR A 209 7.19 -20.37 10.93
N GLN A 210 8.46 -20.17 10.51
CA GLN A 210 9.54 -19.83 11.46
C GLN A 210 9.52 -18.36 11.91
N LEU A 211 9.29 -17.43 10.99
CA LEU A 211 9.19 -15.99 11.29
C LEU A 211 7.89 -15.66 12.05
N ASP A 212 6.79 -16.34 11.73
CA ASP A 212 5.53 -16.18 12.47
C ASP A 212 5.67 -16.63 13.92
N THR A 213 6.48 -17.66 14.18
CA THR A 213 6.75 -18.12 15.55
C THR A 213 7.55 -17.07 16.33
N LEU A 214 8.61 -16.51 15.75
CA LEU A 214 9.39 -15.44 16.38
C LEU A 214 8.54 -14.19 16.63
N ARG A 215 7.68 -13.83 15.68
CA ARG A 215 6.76 -12.70 15.80
C ARG A 215 5.81 -12.88 16.97
N LYS A 216 5.11 -14.03 17.04
CA LYS A 216 4.22 -14.36 18.16
C LYS A 216 4.93 -14.31 19.50
N TYR A 217 6.19 -14.77 19.55
CA TYR A 217 6.99 -14.72 20.76
C TYR A 217 7.26 -13.27 21.20
N VAL A 218 7.70 -12.41 20.30
CA VAL A 218 8.00 -11.00 20.58
C VAL A 218 6.73 -10.21 20.95
N GLU A 219 5.62 -10.45 20.24
CA GLU A 219 4.31 -9.83 20.52
C GLU A 219 3.79 -10.23 21.91
N ALA A 220 4.01 -11.46 22.36
CA ALA A 220 3.61 -11.92 23.70
C ALA A 220 4.30 -11.13 24.83
N PHE A 221 5.44 -10.50 24.56
CA PHE A 221 6.15 -9.62 25.50
C PHE A 221 5.92 -8.12 25.22
N GLY A 222 4.95 -7.79 24.35
CA GLY A 222 4.64 -6.40 23.98
C GLY A 222 5.70 -5.75 23.08
N GLY A 223 6.57 -6.55 22.46
CA GLY A 223 7.57 -6.07 21.51
C GLY A 223 7.07 -6.09 20.06
N GLU A 224 7.81 -5.43 19.18
CA GLU A 224 7.63 -5.49 17.73
C GLU A 224 8.87 -6.13 17.09
N LEU A 225 8.70 -7.25 16.38
CA LEU A 225 9.80 -7.86 15.63
C LEU A 225 10.02 -7.08 14.34
N ARG A 226 11.18 -6.43 14.22
CA ARG A 226 11.66 -5.79 13.00
C ARG A 226 12.85 -6.56 12.46
N VAL A 227 12.78 -7.01 11.21
CA VAL A 227 13.92 -7.61 10.52
C VAL A 227 14.46 -6.58 9.54
N GLU A 228 15.69 -6.14 9.78
CA GLU A 228 16.41 -5.16 8.97
C GLU A 228 17.60 -5.85 8.29
N VAL A 229 17.85 -5.47 7.04
CA VAL A 229 19.02 -5.89 6.26
C VAL A 229 19.86 -4.66 5.97
N GLU A 230 21.16 -4.75 6.27
CA GLU A 230 22.16 -3.73 5.91
C GLU A 230 23.02 -4.29 4.76
N ILE A 231 23.06 -3.59 3.63
CA ILE A 231 23.90 -3.90 2.47
C ILE A 231 24.67 -2.64 2.10
N GLY A 232 25.99 -2.64 2.33
CA GLY A 232 26.80 -1.42 2.21
C GLY A 232 26.32 -0.37 3.22
N ASP A 233 26.01 0.84 2.72
CA ASP A 233 25.47 1.93 3.54
C ASP A 233 23.93 1.99 3.55
N GLU A 234 23.24 1.06 2.88
CA GLU A 234 21.79 1.04 2.75
C GLU A 234 21.13 0.07 3.72
N ARG A 235 20.04 0.53 4.37
CA ARG A 235 19.24 -0.27 5.31
C ARG A 235 17.83 -0.50 4.81
N PHE A 236 17.37 -1.74 4.88
CA PHE A 236 16.07 -2.18 4.39
C PHE A 236 15.29 -2.93 5.46
N LEU A 237 14.09 -2.46 5.78
CA LEU A 237 13.15 -3.22 6.60
C LEU A 237 12.47 -4.30 5.73
N ILE A 238 12.64 -5.56 6.12
CA ILE A 238 12.12 -6.73 5.38
C ILE A 238 11.06 -7.52 6.14
N ALA A 239 10.89 -7.38 7.46
CA ALA A 239 9.77 -8.04 8.16
C ALA A 239 9.30 -7.39 9.45
#